data_AF-A0A2T7LLR4-F1
#
_entry.id   AF-A0A2T7LLR4-F1
#
_cell.length_a   1.000
_cell.length_b   1.000
_cell.length_c   1.000
_cell.angle_alpha   90.00
_cell.angle_beta   90.00
_cell.angle_gamma   90.00
#
_symmetry.space_group_name_H-M   'P 1'
#
loop_
_entity.id
_entity.type
_entity.pdbx_description
1 polymer ?
#
loop_
_entity_poly.entity_id
_entity_poly.type
_entity_poly.pdbx_seq_one_letter_code
_entity_poly.pdbx_strand_id
1 'polypeptide(L)'
;MLTTAAATAVGAAALHAAHGLRKQVAGLRTELAEGRAPGASVPPQSRSAATPPEEIRAAVAEALAEERERELAEARAFWAAQEARDAADAPSLLGGMPVLGEDAPFYLPRQADFAGLESLDLESAEAMEELAELSERTLAEHEAGEYAGEFAGEFMDLPEIADHPEDSPELAAARRRHPSHPDFVPVQTPVVTDHERTVSRLEELADLATELTDVRPGPLGTLDVYVFADGTTLCMTPGHRETAERLADALRAGRQPVLLGGSGVSGAYALTFSCGEDNVYILADRVIASF
;
A
#
# COMPACT_ATOMS: atom_id res chain seq x y z
N MET A 1 47.00 -44.63 -33.13
CA MET A 1 47.69 -45.08 -31.90
C MET A 1 47.73 -44.00 -30.83
N LEU A 2 48.06 -42.75 -31.13
CA LEU A 2 48.11 -41.66 -30.13
C LEU A 2 46.73 -41.28 -29.56
N THR A 3 45.68 -41.24 -30.39
CA THR A 3 44.32 -40.85 -29.97
C THR A 3 43.65 -41.88 -29.07
N THR A 4 43.85 -43.17 -29.32
CA THR A 4 43.35 -44.25 -28.46
C THR A 4 44.04 -44.29 -27.11
N ALA A 5 45.35 -44.00 -27.06
CA ALA A 5 46.08 -43.90 -25.80
C ALA A 5 45.65 -42.68 -24.95
N ALA A 6 45.33 -41.55 -25.59
CA ALA A 6 44.80 -40.38 -24.89
C ALA A 6 43.41 -40.64 -24.29
N ALA A 7 42.51 -41.29 -25.04
CA ALA A 7 41.16 -41.61 -24.56
C ALA A 7 41.17 -42.57 -23.36
N THR A 8 42.04 -43.58 -23.35
CA THR A 8 42.16 -44.52 -22.22
C THR A 8 42.75 -43.85 -20.99
N ALA A 9 43.72 -42.94 -21.16
CA ALA A 9 44.29 -42.17 -20.06
C ALA A 9 43.26 -41.25 -19.39
N VAL A 10 42.44 -40.53 -20.19
CA VAL A 10 41.37 -39.68 -19.67
C VAL A 10 40.29 -40.51 -18.99
N GLY A 11 39.91 -41.65 -19.56
CA GLY A 11 38.95 -42.57 -18.93
C GLY A 11 39.44 -43.12 -17.59
N ALA A 12 40.71 -43.50 -17.49
CA ALA A 12 41.32 -43.94 -16.25
C ALA A 12 41.39 -42.83 -15.20
N ALA A 13 41.73 -41.60 -15.60
CA ALA A 13 41.75 -40.45 -14.70
C ALA A 13 40.35 -40.09 -14.17
N ALA A 14 39.34 -40.09 -15.03
CA ALA A 14 37.95 -39.84 -14.64
C ALA A 14 37.42 -40.92 -13.67
N LEU A 15 37.73 -42.19 -13.93
CA LEU A 15 37.36 -43.29 -13.05
C LEU A 15 38.05 -43.17 -11.68
N HIS A 16 39.33 -42.78 -11.65
CA HIS A 16 40.07 -42.57 -10.42
C HIS A 16 39.48 -41.42 -9.59
N ALA A 17 39.13 -40.30 -10.24
CA ALA A 17 38.47 -39.16 -9.58
C ALA A 17 37.10 -39.55 -9.01
N ALA A 18 36.27 -40.27 -9.78
CA ALA A 18 34.97 -40.75 -9.32
C ALA A 18 35.09 -41.72 -8.13
N HIS A 19 36.11 -42.59 -8.15
CA HIS A 19 36.38 -43.50 -7.04
C HIS A 19 36.84 -42.75 -5.78
N GLY A 20 37.70 -41.73 -5.93
CA GLY A 20 38.11 -40.84 -4.85
C GLY A 20 36.93 -40.11 -4.20
N LEU A 21 36.03 -39.55 -5.02
CA LEU A 21 34.83 -38.85 -4.55
C LEU A 21 33.87 -39.80 -3.80
N ARG A 22 33.67 -41.03 -4.33
CA ARG A 22 32.85 -42.05 -3.64
C ARG A 22 33.40 -42.37 -2.25
N LYS A 23 34.73 -42.47 -2.11
CA LYS A 23 35.38 -42.72 -0.82
C LYS A 23 35.18 -41.56 0.16
N GLN A 24 35.29 -40.31 -0.33
CA GLN A 24 35.05 -39.11 0.49
C GLN A 24 33.60 -39.03 0.97
N VAL A 25 32.61 -39.27 0.08
CA VAL A 25 31.19 -39.26 0.45
C VAL A 25 30.88 -40.37 1.46
N ALA A 26 31.48 -41.55 1.31
CA ALA A 26 31.33 -42.62 2.29
C ALA A 26 31.90 -42.23 3.66
N GLY A 27 33.09 -41.60 3.69
CA GLY A 27 33.71 -41.08 4.91
C GLY A 27 32.87 -40.01 5.61
N LEU A 28 32.35 -39.04 4.86
CA LEU A 28 31.47 -38.00 5.41
C LEU A 28 30.16 -38.57 5.96
N ARG A 29 29.60 -39.60 5.33
CA ARG A 29 28.39 -40.28 5.83
C ARG A 29 28.67 -41.03 7.13
N THR A 30 29.83 -41.67 7.27
CA THR A 30 30.24 -42.30 8.53
C THR A 30 30.48 -41.26 9.61
N GLU A 31 31.17 -40.15 9.32
CA GLU A 31 31.37 -39.06 10.27
C GLU A 31 30.05 -38.41 10.71
N LEU A 32 29.08 -38.21 9.81
CA LEU A 32 27.74 -37.73 10.15
C LEU A 32 26.95 -38.73 10.99
N ALA A 33 27.09 -40.03 10.72
CA ALA A 33 26.45 -41.06 11.52
C ALA A 33 27.07 -41.16 12.92
N GLU A 34 28.39 -40.99 13.05
CA GLU A 34 29.11 -40.98 14.32
C GLU A 34 28.85 -39.69 15.12
N GLY A 35 28.82 -38.53 14.44
CA GLY A 35 28.52 -37.23 15.02
C GLY A 35 27.06 -37.06 15.41
N ARG A 36 26.15 -37.84 14.82
CA ARG A 36 24.78 -37.99 15.28
C ARG A 36 24.74 -38.92 16.50
N ALA A 37 25.28 -38.44 17.61
CA ALA A 37 25.06 -39.08 18.90
C ALA A 37 23.55 -39.27 19.12
N PRO A 38 23.08 -40.44 19.58
CA PRO A 38 21.66 -40.68 19.92
C PRO A 38 21.22 -39.94 21.19
N GLY A 39 21.79 -38.75 21.45
CA GLY A 39 21.82 -38.11 22.75
C GLY A 39 21.71 -36.59 22.75
N ALA A 40 21.34 -35.93 21.65
CA ALA A 40 20.75 -34.60 21.74
C ALA A 40 19.26 -34.70 22.15
N SER A 41 19.01 -35.46 23.22
CA SER A 41 17.75 -35.40 23.95
C SER A 41 17.82 -34.16 24.81
N VAL A 42 16.92 -33.20 24.57
CA VAL A 42 16.63 -32.12 25.50
C VAL A 42 16.56 -32.71 26.92
N PRO A 43 17.30 -32.17 27.90
CA PRO A 43 17.34 -32.71 29.25
C PRO A 43 15.91 -32.81 29.81
N PRO A 44 15.51 -33.93 30.43
CA PRO A 44 14.14 -34.16 30.89
C PRO A 44 13.68 -33.16 31.97
N GLN A 45 14.58 -32.35 32.54
CA GLN A 45 14.23 -31.29 33.47
C GLN A 45 13.31 -30.21 32.88
N SER A 46 13.24 -30.04 31.56
CA SER A 46 12.26 -29.14 30.94
C SER A 46 10.89 -29.77 30.70
N ARG A 47 10.76 -31.10 30.80
CA ARG A 47 9.46 -31.80 30.63
C ARG A 47 8.71 -32.00 31.94
N SER A 48 9.39 -32.04 33.09
CA SER A 48 8.74 -32.24 34.40
C SER A 48 8.17 -30.96 35.03
N ALA A 49 8.41 -29.81 34.42
CA ALA A 49 7.71 -28.55 34.69
C ALA A 49 7.16 -27.98 33.37
N ALA A 50 6.53 -28.84 32.56
CA ALA A 50 5.80 -28.38 31.39
C ALA A 50 4.60 -27.55 31.88
N THR A 51 4.80 -26.23 32.00
CA THR A 51 3.74 -25.25 32.20
C THR A 51 2.64 -25.61 31.20
N PRO A 52 1.41 -25.87 31.65
CA PRO A 52 0.36 -26.29 30.74
C PRO A 52 0.22 -25.23 29.64
N PRO A 53 -0.04 -25.65 28.38
CA PRO A 53 -0.08 -24.73 27.24
C PRO A 53 -1.13 -23.63 27.40
N GLU A 54 -2.12 -23.84 28.27
CA GLU A 54 -3.09 -22.82 28.67
C GLU A 54 -2.45 -21.68 29.48
N GLU A 55 -1.61 -21.98 30.47
CA GLU A 55 -0.91 -20.97 31.26
C GLU A 55 0.05 -20.14 30.39
N ILE A 56 0.70 -20.78 29.42
CA ILE A 56 1.55 -20.06 28.44
C ILE A 56 0.69 -19.13 27.58
N ARG A 57 -0.46 -19.59 27.07
CA ARG A 57 -1.37 -18.75 26.27
C ARG A 57 -1.94 -17.58 27.10
N ALA A 58 -2.29 -17.82 28.36
CA ALA A 58 -2.77 -16.79 29.26
C ALA A 58 -1.69 -15.73 29.52
N ALA A 59 -0.47 -16.15 29.85
CA ALA A 59 0.65 -15.24 30.09
C ALA A 59 1.02 -14.41 28.83
N VAL A 60 0.99 -15.02 27.64
CA VAL A 60 1.24 -14.30 26.38
C VAL A 60 0.10 -13.33 26.07
N ALA A 61 -1.16 -13.71 26.30
CA ALA A 61 -2.30 -12.82 26.08
C ALA A 61 -2.28 -11.62 27.04
N GLU A 62 -1.91 -11.83 28.30
CA GLU A 62 -1.72 -10.78 29.30
C GLU A 62 -0.59 -9.84 28.89
N ALA A 63 0.58 -10.37 28.54
CA ALA A 63 1.72 -9.55 28.09
C ALA A 63 1.40 -8.72 26.83
N LEU A 64 0.65 -9.28 25.86
CA LEU A 64 0.23 -8.54 24.67
C LEU A 64 -0.83 -7.47 25.00
N ALA A 65 -1.69 -7.71 25.99
CA ALA A 65 -2.67 -6.73 26.45
C ALA A 65 -1.98 -5.54 27.13
N GLU A 66 -0.99 -5.80 27.99
CA GLU A 66 -0.18 -4.76 28.62
C GLU A 66 0.61 -3.93 27.59
N GLU A 67 1.21 -4.57 26.59
CA GLU A 67 1.92 -3.86 25.51
C GLU A 67 0.97 -2.98 24.69
N ARG A 68 -0.21 -3.50 24.31
CA ARG A 68 -1.24 -2.73 23.61
C ARG A 68 -1.71 -1.54 24.45
N GLU A 69 -1.88 -1.72 25.75
CA GLU A 69 -2.29 -0.62 26.63
C GLU A 69 -1.22 0.48 26.70
N ARG A 70 0.07 0.10 26.70
CA ARG A 70 1.19 1.06 26.62
C ARG A 70 1.15 1.85 25.31
N GLU A 71 1.02 1.17 24.18
CA GLU A 71 0.89 1.78 22.85
C GLU A 71 -0.32 2.74 22.77
N LEU A 72 -1.46 2.35 23.32
CA LEU A 72 -2.65 3.20 23.39
C LEU A 72 -2.47 4.40 24.34
N ALA A 73 -1.71 4.25 25.43
CA ALA A 73 -1.38 5.35 26.32
C ALA A 73 -0.44 6.36 25.64
N GLU A 74 0.56 5.89 24.89
CA GLU A 74 1.44 6.75 24.10
C GLU A 74 0.69 7.47 23.00
N ALA A 75 -0.20 6.78 22.27
CA ALA A 75 -1.05 7.41 21.28
C ALA A 75 -1.96 8.47 21.91
N ARG A 76 -2.59 8.20 23.06
CA ARG A 76 -3.40 9.20 23.78
C ARG A 76 -2.58 10.40 24.23
N ALA A 77 -1.36 10.18 24.71
CA ALA A 77 -0.46 11.25 25.12
C ALA A 77 -0.02 12.11 23.93
N PHE A 78 0.31 11.48 22.80
CA PHE A 78 0.64 12.16 21.55
C PHE A 78 -0.50 13.06 21.08
N TRP A 79 -1.72 12.52 21.01
CA TRP A 79 -2.90 13.29 20.61
C TRP A 79 -3.24 14.42 21.57
N ALA A 80 -3.16 14.18 22.88
CA ALA A 80 -3.35 15.23 23.87
C ALA A 80 -2.30 16.35 23.75
N ALA A 81 -1.04 16.01 23.46
CA ALA A 81 0.01 16.99 23.23
C ALA A 81 -0.21 17.79 21.94
N GLN A 82 -0.73 17.15 20.89
CA GLN A 82 -1.10 17.82 19.66
C GLN A 82 -2.30 18.75 19.87
N GLU A 83 -3.37 18.30 20.52
CA GLU A 83 -4.53 19.13 20.86
C GLU A 83 -4.14 20.33 21.74
N ALA A 84 -3.19 20.16 22.67
CA ALA A 84 -2.66 21.27 23.46
C ALA A 84 -1.87 22.29 22.62
N ARG A 85 -1.15 21.84 21.58
CA ARG A 85 -0.48 22.74 20.62
C ARG A 85 -1.49 23.45 19.74
N ASP A 86 -2.45 22.72 19.17
CA ASP A 86 -3.51 23.29 18.34
C ASP A 86 -4.36 24.30 19.14
N ALA A 87 -4.64 24.03 20.42
CA ALA A 87 -5.34 24.96 21.31
C ALA A 87 -4.49 26.19 21.70
N ALA A 88 -3.17 26.08 21.75
CA ALA A 88 -2.26 27.20 22.00
C ALA A 88 -2.05 28.06 20.75
N ASP A 89 -2.03 27.44 19.57
CA ASP A 89 -1.90 28.10 18.27
C ASP A 89 -3.25 28.63 17.74
N ALA A 90 -4.37 28.18 18.32
CA ALA A 90 -5.69 28.76 18.06
C ALA A 90 -5.71 30.23 18.52
N PRO A 91 -5.94 31.19 17.61
CA PRO A 91 -6.09 32.59 18.01
C PRO A 91 -7.26 32.68 18.99
N SER A 92 -6.98 33.17 20.20
CA SER A 92 -7.92 33.20 21.31
C SER A 92 -9.21 33.95 20.93
N LEU A 93 -10.26 33.22 20.55
CA LEU A 93 -11.57 33.80 20.21
C LEU A 93 -12.39 34.18 21.45
N LEU A 94 -11.81 34.09 22.65
CA LEU A 94 -12.46 34.43 23.91
C LEU A 94 -11.61 35.35 24.82
N GLY A 95 -10.82 36.23 24.22
CA GLY A 95 -10.08 37.28 24.92
C GLY A 95 -9.97 38.49 24.01
N GLY A 96 -10.82 39.50 24.25
CA GLY A 96 -11.01 40.64 23.36
C GLY A 96 -9.70 41.33 22.95
N MET A 97 -9.65 41.69 21.66
CA MET A 97 -8.80 42.71 21.06
C MET A 97 -7.44 42.96 21.76
N PRO A 98 -6.35 42.28 21.35
CA PRO A 98 -5.05 42.88 21.45
C PRO A 98 -4.82 43.76 20.21
N VAL A 99 -4.62 45.04 20.49
CA VAL A 99 -3.94 46.02 19.65
C VAL A 99 -2.80 45.34 18.86
N LEU A 100 -2.86 45.52 17.54
CA LEU A 100 -1.79 45.37 16.54
C LEU A 100 -0.39 45.15 17.15
N GLY A 101 0.00 43.89 17.31
CA GLY A 101 1.41 43.51 17.38
C GLY A 101 1.97 43.51 15.97
N GLU A 102 2.79 44.52 15.65
CA GLU A 102 3.67 44.54 14.50
C GLU A 102 4.53 43.24 14.55
N ASP A 103 4.34 42.33 13.59
CA ASP A 103 5.16 41.13 13.28
C ASP A 103 4.37 39.81 13.06
N ALA A 104 3.04 39.84 12.96
CA ALA A 104 2.32 38.75 12.29
C ALA A 104 2.43 38.96 10.77
N PRO A 105 2.93 37.99 9.98
CA PRO A 105 2.89 38.10 8.52
C PRO A 105 1.42 38.08 8.10
N PHE A 106 0.85 39.27 7.90
CA PHE A 106 -0.45 39.44 7.28
C PHE A 106 -0.37 38.78 5.91
N TYR A 107 -1.06 37.66 5.77
CA TYR A 107 -1.28 37.06 4.46
C TYR A 107 -2.23 37.98 3.72
N LEU A 108 -1.67 38.91 2.95
CA LEU A 108 -2.40 39.71 1.99
C LEU A 108 -2.44 38.90 0.69
N PRO A 109 -3.61 38.36 0.30
CA PRO A 109 -3.75 37.64 -0.95
C PRO A 109 -3.25 38.51 -2.10
N ARG A 110 -2.45 37.93 -2.99
CA ARG A 110 -1.97 38.64 -4.17
C ARG A 110 -3.12 38.74 -5.16
N GLN A 111 -3.13 39.75 -6.04
CA GLN A 111 -4.17 39.87 -7.07
C GLN A 111 -4.34 38.61 -7.94
N ALA A 112 -3.28 37.78 -8.07
CA ALA A 112 -3.34 36.51 -8.76
C ALA A 112 -4.19 35.44 -8.05
N ASP A 113 -4.39 35.57 -6.72
CA ASP A 113 -5.17 34.63 -5.92
C ASP A 113 -6.69 34.83 -6.09
N PHE A 114 -7.10 35.95 -6.73
CA PHE A 114 -8.49 36.23 -7.08
C PHE A 114 -8.86 35.83 -8.52
N ALA A 115 -7.89 35.36 -9.32
CA ALA A 115 -8.14 34.91 -10.68
C ALA A 115 -9.03 33.65 -10.65
N GLY A 116 -10.26 33.77 -11.16
CA GLY A 116 -11.30 32.73 -11.13
C GLY A 116 -12.46 33.00 -10.16
N LEU A 117 -12.36 34.04 -9.33
CA LEU A 117 -13.47 34.51 -8.49
C LEU A 117 -14.24 35.70 -9.13
N GLU A 118 -13.80 36.21 -10.29
CA GLU A 118 -14.46 37.34 -10.95
C GLU A 118 -15.89 37.04 -11.42
N SER A 119 -16.27 35.77 -11.59
CA SER A 119 -17.65 35.39 -11.89
C SER A 119 -18.57 35.47 -10.67
N LEU A 120 -18.03 35.25 -9.47
CA LEU A 120 -18.78 35.33 -8.22
C LEU A 120 -19.06 36.77 -7.77
N ASP A 121 -18.21 37.73 -8.18
CA ASP A 121 -18.43 39.14 -7.89
C ASP A 121 -19.62 39.72 -8.69
N LEU A 122 -19.80 39.29 -9.95
CA LEU A 122 -20.99 39.64 -10.74
C LEU A 122 -22.27 39.01 -10.17
N GLU A 123 -22.23 37.71 -9.86
CA GLU A 123 -23.39 37.00 -9.27
C GLU A 123 -23.73 37.53 -7.87
N SER A 124 -22.72 37.91 -7.08
CA SER A 124 -22.94 38.53 -5.76
C SER A 124 -23.50 39.94 -5.85
N ALA A 125 -23.13 40.72 -6.87
CA ALA A 125 -23.68 42.06 -7.09
C ALA A 125 -25.15 41.99 -7.54
N GLU A 126 -25.47 41.08 -8.46
CA GLU A 126 -26.84 40.82 -8.92
C GLU A 126 -27.71 40.29 -7.77
N ALA A 127 -27.19 39.37 -6.94
CA ALA A 127 -27.91 38.86 -5.77
C ALA A 127 -28.14 39.94 -4.69
N MET A 128 -27.22 40.89 -4.53
CA MET A 128 -27.37 41.99 -3.57
C MET A 128 -28.42 43.01 -4.04
N GLU A 129 -28.50 43.25 -5.35
CA GLU A 129 -29.52 44.11 -5.96
C GLU A 129 -30.92 43.47 -5.87
N GLU A 130 -31.02 42.15 -6.10
CA GLU A 130 -32.26 41.38 -5.92
C GLU A 130 -32.73 41.37 -4.44
N LEU A 131 -31.80 41.25 -3.49
CA LEU A 131 -32.11 41.29 -2.06
C LEU A 131 -32.56 42.69 -1.61
N ALA A 132 -31.99 43.75 -2.20
CA ALA A 132 -32.42 45.13 -1.96
C ALA A 132 -33.85 45.37 -2.50
N GLU A 133 -34.16 44.89 -3.71
CA GLU A 133 -35.52 44.98 -4.27
C GLU A 133 -36.55 44.21 -3.44
N LEU A 134 -36.20 43.04 -2.90
CA LEU A 134 -37.06 42.27 -1.99
C LEU A 134 -37.25 42.97 -0.65
N SER A 135 -36.21 43.63 -0.13
CA SER A 135 -36.31 44.44 1.08
C SER A 135 -37.22 45.66 0.88
N GLU A 136 -37.17 46.31 -0.28
CA GLU A 136 -38.05 47.44 -0.60
C GLU A 136 -39.51 47.01 -0.81
N ARG A 137 -39.75 45.84 -1.44
CA ARG A 137 -41.10 45.25 -1.54
C ARG A 137 -41.67 44.88 -0.19
N THR A 138 -40.90 44.23 0.67
CA THR A 138 -41.36 43.83 2.00
C THR A 138 -41.65 45.03 2.90
N LEU A 139 -40.90 46.13 2.78
CA LEU A 139 -41.21 47.41 3.43
C LEU A 139 -42.50 48.04 2.89
N ALA A 140 -42.71 48.04 1.57
CA ALA A 140 -43.94 48.55 0.95
C ALA A 140 -45.19 47.72 1.30
N GLU A 141 -45.03 46.40 1.46
CA GLU A 141 -46.08 45.48 1.92
C GLU A 141 -46.38 45.65 3.42
N HIS A 142 -45.37 45.98 4.23
CA HIS A 142 -45.56 46.29 5.66
C HIS A 142 -46.29 47.62 5.88
N GLU A 143 -46.04 48.64 5.05
CA GLU A 143 -46.74 49.93 5.14
C GLU A 143 -48.22 49.84 4.69
N ALA A 144 -48.60 48.80 3.95
CA ALA A 144 -49.99 48.56 3.51
C ALA A 144 -50.83 47.67 4.45
N GLY A 145 -50.24 47.16 5.54
CA GLY A 145 -50.79 46.04 6.33
C GLY A 145 -51.38 46.34 7.71
N GLU A 146 -51.68 47.60 8.08
CA GLU A 146 -52.17 47.93 9.44
C GLU A 146 -53.66 47.53 9.73
N TYR A 147 -54.26 46.63 8.95
CA TYR A 147 -55.57 46.06 9.29
C TYR A 147 -55.71 44.62 8.78
N ALA A 148 -55.27 43.65 9.59
CA ALA A 148 -55.98 42.39 9.89
C ALA A 148 -55.04 41.43 10.62
N GLY A 149 -55.22 41.32 11.93
CA GLY A 149 -54.69 40.20 12.69
C GLY A 149 -55.51 38.94 12.40
N GLU A 150 -54.93 37.96 11.74
CA GLU A 150 -55.21 36.52 11.84
C GLU A 150 -54.41 35.79 10.75
N PHE A 151 -53.19 35.33 11.03
CA PHE A 151 -52.59 34.20 10.30
C PHE A 151 -51.45 33.56 11.11
N ALA A 152 -51.77 33.00 12.27
CA ALA A 152 -50.86 32.14 13.04
C ALA A 152 -50.83 30.69 12.50
N GLY A 153 -50.79 30.51 11.17
CA GLY A 153 -51.09 29.22 10.54
C GLY A 153 -50.07 28.65 9.57
N GLU A 154 -49.10 29.41 9.06
CA GLU A 154 -48.35 28.96 7.87
C GLU A 154 -46.87 29.35 7.97
N PHE A 155 -46.13 28.62 8.80
CA PHE A 155 -44.65 28.65 8.87
C PHE A 155 -44.06 27.22 8.89
N MET A 156 -44.70 26.29 8.19
CA MET A 156 -44.19 24.92 7.99
C MET A 156 -44.35 24.44 6.54
N ASP A 157 -43.96 25.27 5.57
CA ASP A 157 -43.65 24.75 4.23
C ASP A 157 -42.65 25.67 3.52
N LEU A 158 -41.41 25.68 4.03
CA LEU A 158 -40.29 26.09 3.20
C LEU A 158 -40.00 24.90 2.29
N PRO A 159 -40.09 25.03 0.95
CA PRO A 159 -39.59 23.98 0.08
C PRO A 159 -38.09 23.84 0.38
N GLU A 160 -37.66 22.60 0.67
CA GLU A 160 -36.25 22.23 0.58
C GLU A 160 -35.69 22.86 -0.69
N ILE A 161 -34.71 23.75 -0.54
CA ILE A 161 -33.85 24.13 -1.65
C ILE A 161 -33.12 22.83 -1.99
N ALA A 162 -33.71 22.06 -2.91
CA ALA A 162 -33.10 20.92 -3.55
C ALA A 162 -32.01 21.47 -4.48
N ASP A 163 -30.95 21.98 -3.89
CA ASP A 163 -29.66 22.11 -4.55
C ASP A 163 -29.14 20.70 -4.75
N HIS A 164 -29.52 20.10 -5.88
CA HIS A 164 -28.65 19.42 -6.82
C HIS A 164 -29.55 18.94 -7.98
N PRO A 165 -29.29 19.33 -9.24
CA PRO A 165 -29.98 18.72 -10.37
C PRO A 165 -29.78 17.22 -10.26
N GLU A 166 -30.87 16.44 -10.29
CA GLU A 166 -30.88 14.99 -10.05
C GLU A 166 -29.63 14.32 -10.63
N ASP A 167 -28.63 14.06 -9.78
CA ASP A 167 -27.35 13.56 -10.23
C ASP A 167 -27.61 12.22 -10.92
N SER A 168 -27.18 12.11 -12.18
CA SER A 168 -27.29 10.89 -12.97
C SER A 168 -26.88 9.68 -12.12
N PRO A 169 -27.58 8.54 -12.19
CA PRO A 169 -27.35 7.39 -11.29
C PRO A 169 -25.89 6.90 -11.30
N GLU A 170 -25.16 7.16 -12.38
CA GLU A 170 -23.73 6.87 -12.53
C GLU A 170 -22.84 7.79 -11.66
N LEU A 171 -23.20 9.07 -11.54
CA LEU A 171 -22.51 10.08 -10.74
C LEU A 171 -22.77 9.87 -9.24
N ALA A 172 -24.01 9.52 -8.87
CA ALA A 172 -24.36 9.09 -7.53
C ALA A 172 -23.63 7.79 -7.14
N ALA A 173 -23.54 6.82 -8.07
CA ALA A 173 -22.76 5.60 -7.86
C ALA A 173 -21.24 5.86 -7.74
N ALA A 174 -20.70 6.82 -8.52
CA ALA A 174 -19.30 7.21 -8.42
C ALA A 174 -18.98 7.86 -7.06
N ARG A 175 -19.86 8.71 -6.53
CA ARG A 175 -19.69 9.30 -5.19
C ARG A 175 -19.75 8.24 -4.09
N ARG A 176 -20.62 7.23 -4.20
CA ARG A 176 -20.69 6.08 -3.28
C ARG A 176 -19.45 5.19 -3.30
N ARG A 177 -18.62 5.27 -4.35
CA ARG A 177 -17.35 4.54 -4.47
C ARG A 177 -16.16 5.31 -3.92
N HIS A 178 -16.34 6.56 -3.48
CA HIS A 178 -15.25 7.34 -2.91
C HIS A 178 -14.99 6.92 -1.45
N PRO A 179 -13.73 6.74 -1.00
CA PRO A 179 -13.41 6.28 0.34
C PRO A 179 -13.93 7.16 1.48
N SER A 180 -14.26 8.42 1.21
CA SER A 180 -14.85 9.35 2.19
C SER A 180 -16.38 9.26 2.28
N HIS A 181 -17.02 8.42 1.47
CA HIS A 181 -18.47 8.26 1.50
C HIS A 181 -18.88 7.32 2.64
N PRO A 182 -19.91 7.64 3.43
CA PRO A 182 -20.31 6.83 4.60
C PRO A 182 -20.71 5.40 4.24
N ASP A 183 -21.29 5.20 3.05
CA ASP A 183 -21.66 3.87 2.53
C ASP A 183 -20.51 3.14 1.80
N PHE A 184 -19.29 3.68 1.82
CA PHE A 184 -18.14 3.01 1.20
C PHE A 184 -17.77 1.78 2.02
N VAL A 185 -18.10 0.61 1.49
CA VAL A 185 -17.59 -0.67 1.99
C VAL A 185 -16.42 -1.07 1.10
N PRO A 186 -15.18 -1.13 1.62
CA PRO A 186 -14.06 -1.64 0.86
C PRO A 186 -14.41 -3.03 0.32
N VAL A 187 -14.34 -3.21 -1.00
CA VAL A 187 -14.49 -4.53 -1.59
C VAL A 187 -13.35 -5.38 -1.08
N GLN A 188 -13.62 -6.24 -0.10
CA GLN A 188 -12.66 -7.22 0.36
C GLN A 188 -12.53 -8.30 -0.71
N THR A 189 -11.66 -8.05 -1.68
CA THR A 189 -11.13 -9.14 -2.50
C THR A 189 -10.42 -10.11 -1.55
N PRO A 190 -10.73 -11.41 -1.57
CA PRO A 190 -10.12 -12.36 -0.67
C PRO A 190 -8.62 -12.46 -0.98
N VAL A 191 -7.81 -11.73 -0.20
CA VAL A 191 -6.34 -11.61 -0.35
C VAL A 191 -5.65 -12.96 -0.40
N VAL A 192 -6.21 -13.99 0.26
CA VAL A 192 -5.70 -15.37 0.23
C VAL A 192 -5.76 -15.97 -1.18
N THR A 193 -6.84 -15.73 -1.93
CA THR A 193 -6.99 -16.25 -3.30
C THR A 193 -6.04 -15.57 -4.29
N ASP A 194 -5.69 -14.31 -4.02
CA ASP A 194 -4.78 -13.53 -4.88
C ASP A 194 -3.32 -13.98 -4.72
N HIS A 195 -2.93 -14.35 -3.49
CA HIS A 195 -1.59 -14.91 -3.22
C HIS A 195 -1.40 -16.27 -3.88
N GLU A 196 -2.32 -17.22 -3.66
CA GLU A 196 -2.24 -18.55 -4.28
C GLU A 196 -2.22 -18.45 -5.80
N ARG A 197 -3.09 -17.61 -6.38
CA ARG A 197 -3.12 -17.36 -7.82
C ARG A 197 -1.81 -16.77 -8.34
N THR A 198 -1.23 -15.81 -7.62
CA THR A 198 0.05 -15.20 -8.00
C THR A 198 1.17 -16.23 -7.95
N VAL A 199 1.25 -17.05 -6.89
CA VAL A 199 2.28 -18.10 -6.77
C VAL A 199 2.15 -19.12 -7.90
N SER A 200 0.94 -19.65 -8.18
CA SER A 200 0.74 -20.57 -9.29
C SER A 200 1.11 -19.94 -10.63
N ARG A 201 0.82 -18.64 -10.83
CA ARG A 201 1.20 -17.96 -12.06
C ARG A 201 2.71 -17.77 -12.20
N LEU A 202 3.42 -17.50 -11.11
CA LEU A 202 4.88 -17.41 -11.10
C LEU A 202 5.52 -18.78 -11.40
N GLU A 203 4.97 -19.87 -10.86
CA GLU A 203 5.40 -21.24 -11.18
C GLU A 203 5.18 -21.56 -12.65
N GLU A 204 4.01 -21.25 -13.22
CA GLU A 204 3.73 -21.46 -14.65
C GLU A 204 4.69 -20.68 -15.56
N LEU A 205 4.96 -19.41 -15.24
CA LEU A 205 5.92 -18.59 -16.00
C LEU A 205 7.34 -19.18 -15.95
N ALA A 206 7.74 -19.74 -14.80
CA ALA A 206 9.05 -20.36 -14.63
C ALA A 206 9.15 -21.70 -15.35
N ASP A 207 8.13 -22.55 -15.24
CA ASP A 207 8.08 -23.88 -15.89
C ASP A 207 8.07 -23.75 -17.42
N LEU A 208 7.36 -22.76 -17.95
CA LEU A 208 7.32 -22.47 -19.39
C LEU A 208 8.52 -21.68 -19.88
N ALA A 209 9.37 -21.18 -18.96
CA ALA A 209 10.45 -20.25 -19.26
C ALA A 209 9.97 -19.10 -20.17
N THR A 210 8.81 -18.51 -19.82
CA THR A 210 8.21 -17.45 -20.63
C THR A 210 9.16 -16.24 -20.67
N GLU A 211 9.45 -15.78 -21.88
CA GLU A 211 10.36 -14.66 -22.10
C GLU A 211 9.78 -13.34 -21.58
N LEU A 212 10.62 -12.56 -20.92
CA LEU A 212 10.34 -11.18 -20.55
C LEU A 212 10.46 -10.31 -21.82
N THR A 213 9.48 -9.44 -22.05
CA THR A 213 9.42 -8.57 -23.24
C THR A 213 9.58 -7.09 -22.91
N ASP A 214 9.17 -6.66 -21.72
CA ASP A 214 9.28 -5.25 -21.30
C ASP A 214 9.45 -5.14 -19.78
N VAL A 215 10.21 -4.13 -19.35
CA VAL A 215 10.41 -3.80 -17.93
C VAL A 215 10.33 -2.29 -17.77
N ARG A 216 9.42 -1.85 -16.91
CA ARG A 216 9.13 -0.44 -16.63
C ARG A 216 9.36 -0.17 -15.15
N PRO A 217 10.55 0.32 -14.77
CA PRO A 217 10.80 0.75 -13.40
C PRO A 217 9.95 1.98 -13.07
N GLY A 218 9.40 2.00 -11.85
CA GLY A 218 8.64 3.16 -11.37
C GLY A 218 9.55 4.36 -11.10
N PRO A 219 9.08 5.60 -11.33
CA PRO A 219 9.90 6.80 -11.16
C PRO A 219 10.39 6.99 -9.72
N LEU A 220 9.63 6.48 -8.75
CA LEU A 220 9.93 6.57 -7.32
C LEU A 220 10.48 5.26 -6.74
N GLY A 221 10.70 4.22 -7.57
CA GLY A 221 11.08 2.89 -7.09
C GLY A 221 10.02 2.20 -6.24
N THR A 222 8.78 2.69 -6.24
CA THR A 222 7.68 2.11 -5.46
C THR A 222 6.98 0.97 -6.20
N LEU A 223 6.98 1.00 -7.53
CA LEU A 223 6.28 0.05 -8.36
C LEU A 223 7.08 -0.22 -9.63
N ASP A 224 7.42 -1.47 -9.87
CA ASP A 224 7.98 -1.91 -11.14
C ASP A 224 6.99 -2.81 -11.88
N VAL A 225 6.93 -2.68 -13.20
CA VAL A 225 6.04 -3.48 -14.06
C VAL A 225 6.87 -4.30 -15.04
N TYR A 226 6.63 -5.60 -15.09
CA TYR A 226 7.31 -6.57 -15.94
C TYR A 226 6.29 -7.22 -16.86
N VAL A 227 6.56 -7.26 -18.16
CA VAL A 227 5.65 -7.84 -19.16
C VAL A 227 6.31 -9.06 -19.80
N PHE A 228 5.56 -10.16 -19.87
CA PHE A 228 6.00 -11.41 -20.46
C PHE A 228 5.40 -11.62 -21.86
N ALA A 229 6.01 -12.50 -22.65
CA ALA A 229 5.60 -12.80 -24.03
C ALA A 229 4.20 -13.40 -24.14
N ASP A 230 3.71 -14.05 -23.09
CA ASP A 230 2.36 -14.59 -23.03
C ASP A 230 1.29 -13.55 -22.67
N GLY A 231 1.69 -12.28 -22.50
CA GLY A 231 0.81 -11.18 -22.12
C GLY A 231 0.72 -10.96 -20.60
N THR A 232 1.31 -11.84 -19.79
CA THR A 232 1.29 -11.68 -18.33
C THR A 232 2.06 -10.43 -17.92
N THR A 233 1.49 -9.70 -16.96
CA THR A 233 2.11 -8.55 -16.33
C THR A 233 2.32 -8.82 -14.85
N LEU A 234 3.54 -8.56 -14.35
CA LEU A 234 3.86 -8.58 -12.93
C LEU A 234 4.08 -7.16 -12.44
N CYS A 235 3.30 -6.76 -11.45
CA CYS A 235 3.46 -5.51 -10.71
C CYS A 235 4.15 -5.83 -9.38
N MET A 236 5.30 -5.22 -9.11
CA MET A 236 6.12 -5.48 -7.92
C MET A 236 6.26 -4.24 -7.04
N THR A 237 6.09 -4.40 -5.73
CA THR A 237 6.18 -3.32 -4.74
C THR A 237 6.91 -3.82 -3.49
N PRO A 238 7.90 -3.09 -2.94
CA PRO A 238 8.57 -1.95 -3.59
C PRO A 238 9.32 -2.41 -4.86
N GLY A 239 9.53 -1.47 -5.78
CA GLY A 239 10.36 -1.69 -6.96
C GLY A 239 11.85 -1.73 -6.60
N HIS A 240 12.64 -2.46 -7.39
CA HIS A 240 14.09 -2.51 -7.25
C HIS A 240 14.76 -1.93 -8.50
N ARG A 241 14.92 -0.62 -8.50
CA ARG A 241 15.33 0.17 -9.66
C ARG A 241 16.58 -0.37 -10.36
N GLU A 242 17.65 -0.67 -9.63
CA GLU A 242 18.89 -1.19 -10.22
C GLU A 242 18.66 -2.51 -10.98
N THR A 243 17.83 -3.38 -10.40
CA THR A 243 17.53 -4.68 -11.01
C THR A 243 16.63 -4.52 -12.23
N ALA A 244 15.59 -3.69 -12.12
CA ALA A 244 14.71 -3.38 -13.22
C ALA A 244 15.47 -2.73 -14.39
N GLU A 245 16.40 -1.82 -14.12
CA GLU A 245 17.28 -1.21 -15.11
C GLU A 245 18.20 -2.25 -15.76
N ARG A 246 18.81 -3.16 -14.99
CA ARG A 246 19.64 -4.25 -15.55
C ARG A 246 18.85 -5.19 -16.47
N LEU A 247 17.61 -5.54 -16.09
CA LEU A 247 16.73 -6.36 -16.93
C LEU A 247 16.29 -5.59 -18.19
N ALA A 248 15.95 -4.31 -18.07
CA ALA A 248 15.63 -3.46 -19.21
C ALA A 248 16.83 -3.27 -20.16
N ASP A 249 18.04 -3.14 -19.63
CA ASP A 249 19.28 -3.09 -20.41
C ASP A 249 19.53 -4.42 -21.13
N ALA A 250 19.25 -5.55 -20.48
CA ALA A 250 19.36 -6.87 -21.09
C ALA A 250 18.41 -7.03 -22.28
N LEU A 251 17.15 -6.61 -22.12
CA LEU A 251 16.16 -6.58 -23.21
C LEU A 251 16.63 -5.69 -24.37
N ARG A 252 17.12 -4.49 -24.06
CA ARG A 252 17.67 -3.56 -25.07
C ARG A 252 18.90 -4.12 -25.79
N ALA A 253 19.68 -4.98 -25.13
CA ALA A 253 20.80 -5.70 -25.72
C ALA A 253 20.38 -6.94 -26.53
N GLY A 254 19.07 -7.23 -26.65
CA GLY A 254 18.53 -8.38 -27.38
C GLY A 254 18.63 -9.70 -26.62
N ARG A 255 18.89 -9.67 -25.31
CA ARG A 255 18.74 -10.86 -24.46
C ARG A 255 17.26 -11.08 -24.15
N GLN A 256 16.91 -12.33 -23.85
CA GLN A 256 15.57 -12.75 -23.46
C GLN A 256 15.62 -13.28 -22.02
N PRO A 257 15.52 -12.41 -21.00
CA PRO A 257 15.42 -12.83 -19.62
C PRO A 257 14.19 -13.73 -19.42
N VAL A 258 14.32 -14.79 -18.63
CA VAL A 258 13.18 -15.62 -18.22
C VAL A 258 13.12 -15.70 -16.71
N LEU A 259 11.92 -15.87 -16.16
CA LEU A 259 11.76 -16.20 -14.75
C LEU A 259 12.23 -17.64 -14.54
N LEU A 260 13.17 -17.85 -13.61
CA LEU A 260 13.66 -19.19 -13.24
C LEU A 260 12.90 -19.77 -12.05
N GLY A 261 12.27 -18.92 -11.27
CA GLY A 261 11.48 -19.33 -10.11
C GLY A 261 11.09 -18.14 -9.25
N GLY A 262 9.95 -18.27 -8.58
CA GLY A 262 9.47 -17.37 -7.57
C GLY A 262 9.05 -18.14 -6.33
N SER A 263 9.39 -17.63 -5.14
CA SER A 263 8.89 -18.17 -3.87
C SER A 263 8.26 -17.06 -3.05
N GLY A 264 7.08 -17.32 -2.48
CA GLY A 264 6.39 -16.40 -1.57
C GLY A 264 6.35 -16.93 -0.14
N VAL A 265 6.62 -16.08 0.85
CA VAL A 265 6.45 -16.36 2.29
C VAL A 265 5.79 -15.15 2.94
N SER A 266 4.64 -15.35 3.58
CA SER A 266 3.95 -14.30 4.35
C SER A 266 3.71 -12.99 3.59
N GLY A 267 3.46 -13.08 2.28
CA GLY A 267 3.22 -11.93 1.39
C GLY A 267 4.46 -11.40 0.68
N ALA A 268 5.66 -11.63 1.21
CA ALA A 268 6.91 -11.28 0.53
C ALA A 268 7.29 -12.32 -0.53
N TYR A 269 7.95 -11.88 -1.59
CA TYR A 269 8.35 -12.68 -2.74
C TYR A 269 9.84 -12.54 -3.02
N ALA A 270 10.48 -13.65 -3.36
CA ALA A 270 11.81 -13.72 -3.93
C ALA A 270 11.71 -14.28 -5.35
N LEU A 271 12.16 -13.52 -6.34
CA LEU A 271 12.13 -13.88 -7.76
C LEU A 271 13.54 -13.97 -8.32
N THR A 272 13.79 -14.98 -9.15
CA THR A 272 15.07 -15.14 -9.84
C THR A 272 14.85 -15.07 -11.35
N PHE A 273 15.51 -14.13 -12.00
CA PHE A 273 15.53 -13.99 -13.45
C PHE A 273 16.88 -14.43 -14.00
N SER A 274 16.86 -15.15 -15.13
CA SER A 274 18.07 -15.33 -15.93
C SER A 274 18.34 -14.05 -16.73
N CYS A 275 19.61 -13.69 -16.88
CA CYS A 275 20.04 -12.52 -17.64
C CYS A 275 21.25 -12.89 -18.52
N GLY A 276 21.09 -13.92 -19.37
CA GLY A 276 22.19 -14.51 -20.12
C GLY A 276 22.99 -15.48 -19.24
N GLU A 277 24.27 -15.17 -18.98
CA GLU A 277 25.14 -16.01 -18.11
C GLU A 277 24.95 -15.71 -16.61
N ASP A 278 24.39 -14.55 -16.28
CA ASP A 278 24.16 -14.11 -14.90
C ASP A 278 22.71 -14.32 -14.47
N ASN A 279 22.51 -14.47 -13.17
CA ASN A 279 21.19 -14.45 -12.54
C ASN A 279 20.96 -13.15 -11.78
N VAL A 280 19.73 -12.69 -11.80
CA VAL A 280 19.28 -11.46 -11.16
C VAL A 280 18.19 -11.81 -10.16
N TYR A 281 18.33 -11.29 -8.94
CA TYR A 281 17.43 -11.60 -7.83
C TYR A 281 16.65 -10.36 -7.42
N ILE A 282 15.35 -10.53 -7.17
CA ILE A 282 14.44 -9.46 -6.73
C ILE A 282 13.75 -9.91 -5.46
N LEU A 283 13.70 -9.01 -4.48
CA LEU A 283 12.84 -9.12 -3.30
C LEU A 283 11.74 -8.09 -3.41
N ALA A 284 10.49 -8.50 -3.22
CA ALA A 284 9.33 -7.62 -3.25
C ALA A 284 8.37 -7.97 -2.11
N ASP A 285 7.79 -6.98 -1.45
CA ASP A 285 6.79 -7.17 -0.39
C ASP A 285 5.42 -7.56 -0.95
N ARG A 286 5.19 -7.25 -2.24
CA ARG A 286 3.97 -7.59 -2.95
C ARG A 286 4.25 -7.79 -4.42
N VAL A 287 3.70 -8.87 -4.97
CA VAL A 287 3.66 -9.16 -6.40
C VAL A 287 2.21 -9.41 -6.76
N ILE A 288 1.77 -8.80 -7.86
CA ILE A 288 0.46 -9.03 -8.45
C ILE A 288 0.69 -9.48 -9.89
N ALA A 289 0.17 -10.67 -10.23
CA ALA A 289 0.18 -11.19 -11.59
C ALA A 289 -1.18 -10.99 -12.25
N SER A 290 -1.20 -10.26 -13.37
CA SER A 290 -2.40 -10.07 -14.19
C SER A 290 -2.16 -10.57 -15.60
N PHE A 291 -3.21 -11.11 -16.22
CA PHE A 291 -3.25 -11.52 -17.62
C PHE A 291 -4.17 -10.56 -18.39
#